data_AF-A0A972XFC8-F1
#
_entry.id   AF-A0A972XFC8-F1
#
_cell.length_a   1.000
_cell.length_b   1.000
_cell.length_c   1.000
_cell.angle_alpha   90.00
_cell.angle_beta   90.00
_cell.angle_gamma   90.00
#
_symmetry.space_group_name_H-M   'P 1'
#
loop_
_entity.id
_entity.type
_entity.pdbx_description
1 polymer ?
#
loop_
_entity_poly.entity_id
_entity_poly.type
_entity_poly.pdbx_seq_one_letter_code
_entity_poly.pdbx_strand_id
1 'polypeptide(L)'
;MGSGSGTEPSGSAGALARNLRRLQMEFGATPSGYFGTKGTSSSNQVRAIASDAPTDHATRFFSVASDGGETGSARNGSVLIARFKNGATITHRATSGSDGSPVVEIRMPSSQTRFPAYQKIHFTRRST
;
A
#
# COMPACT_ATOMS: atom_id res chain seq x y z
N MET A 1 36.36 8.85 -10.23
CA MET A 1 35.11 8.48 -10.89
C MET A 1 34.01 8.54 -9.83
N GLY A 2 33.33 9.68 -9.71
CA GLY A 2 32.29 9.90 -8.71
C GLY A 2 30.93 9.53 -9.28
N SER A 3 30.44 8.34 -8.93
CA SER A 3 29.07 7.94 -9.26
C SER A 3 28.14 8.61 -8.25
N GLY A 4 27.59 9.76 -8.65
CA GLY A 4 26.65 10.54 -7.87
C GLY A 4 25.42 9.72 -7.53
N SER A 5 25.19 9.53 -6.23
CA SER A 5 23.94 9.05 -5.65
C SER A 5 22.83 10.02 -6.07
N GLY A 6 22.06 9.64 -7.09
CA GLY A 6 20.89 10.38 -7.54
C GLY A 6 19.83 10.38 -6.45
N THR A 7 19.79 11.45 -5.66
CA THR A 7 18.67 11.78 -4.79
C THR A 7 17.49 12.14 -5.70
N GLU A 8 16.74 11.12 -6.12
CA GLU A 8 15.48 11.28 -6.81
C GLU A 8 14.55 12.19 -5.98
N PRO A 9 13.88 13.19 -6.59
CA PRO A 9 13.04 14.12 -5.84
C PRO A 9 11.96 13.34 -5.09
N SER A 10 11.87 13.63 -3.79
CA SER A 10 11.02 12.99 -2.76
C SER A 10 9.52 13.25 -2.94
N GLY A 11 9.01 13.04 -4.15
CA GLY A 11 7.60 13.21 -4.52
C GLY A 11 7.27 12.79 -5.95
N SER A 12 8.21 12.20 -6.70
CA SER A 12 7.96 11.76 -8.08
C SER A 12 7.21 10.41 -8.13
N ALA A 13 6.59 10.11 -9.27
CA ALA A 13 6.01 8.79 -9.56
C ALA A 13 7.00 7.62 -9.36
N GLY A 14 8.31 7.91 -9.36
CA GLY A 14 9.38 6.96 -9.06
C GLY A 14 9.45 6.56 -7.58
N ALA A 15 9.08 7.43 -6.64
CA ALA A 15 9.10 7.11 -5.21
C ALA A 15 8.10 5.99 -4.89
N LEU A 16 6.83 6.14 -5.27
CA LEU A 16 5.83 5.10 -5.06
C LEU A 16 6.22 3.79 -5.77
N ALA A 17 6.70 3.86 -7.02
CA ALA A 17 7.13 2.66 -7.74
C ALA A 17 8.25 1.89 -7.01
N ARG A 18 9.23 2.60 -6.41
CA ARG A 18 10.29 2.01 -5.59
C ARG A 18 9.71 1.40 -4.30
N ASN A 19 8.79 2.09 -3.65
CA ASN A 19 8.14 1.62 -2.43
C ASN A 19 7.35 0.33 -2.68
N LEU A 20 6.58 0.26 -3.77
CA LEU A 20 5.83 -0.93 -4.15
C LEU A 20 6.76 -2.11 -4.48
N ARG A 21 7.93 -1.88 -5.08
CA ARG A 21 8.95 -2.93 -5.27
C ARG A 21 9.52 -3.43 -3.94
N ARG A 22 9.78 -2.53 -2.98
CA ARG A 22 10.22 -2.92 -1.63
C ARG A 22 9.17 -3.79 -0.94
N LEU A 23 7.91 -3.35 -0.98
CA LEU A 23 6.78 -4.11 -0.44
C LEU A 23 6.59 -5.45 -1.15
N GLN A 24 6.85 -5.54 -2.45
CA GLN A 24 6.78 -6.80 -3.18
C GLN A 24 7.82 -7.80 -2.67
N MET A 25 9.01 -7.35 -2.28
CA MET A 25 10.03 -8.22 -1.67
C MET A 25 9.65 -8.63 -0.24
N GLU A 26 8.98 -7.76 0.52
CA GLU A 26 8.63 -7.99 1.93
C GLU A 26 7.35 -8.84 2.11
N PHE A 27 6.29 -8.54 1.35
CA PHE A 27 4.97 -9.17 1.47
C PHE A 27 4.61 -10.13 0.33
N GLY A 28 5.44 -10.17 -0.72
CA GLY A 28 5.09 -10.86 -1.96
C GLY A 28 4.03 -10.10 -2.77
N ALA A 29 4.04 -10.31 -4.09
CA ALA A 29 2.96 -9.89 -4.98
C ALA A 29 2.80 -10.89 -6.11
N THR A 30 1.58 -10.98 -6.64
CA THR A 30 1.31 -11.75 -7.86
C THR A 30 2.08 -11.16 -9.06
N PRO A 31 2.27 -11.91 -10.17
CA PRO A 31 2.90 -11.38 -11.39
C PRO A 31 2.21 -10.12 -11.94
N SER A 32 0.93 -9.94 -11.65
CA SER A 32 0.13 -8.76 -12.02
C SER A 32 0.18 -7.61 -10.98
N GLY A 33 1.00 -7.72 -9.93
CA GLY A 33 1.22 -6.65 -8.94
C GLY A 33 0.22 -6.54 -7.80
N TYR A 34 -0.67 -7.52 -7.64
CA TYR A 34 -1.57 -7.55 -6.49
C TYR A 34 -0.86 -8.13 -5.28
N PHE A 35 -0.96 -7.44 -4.15
CA PHE A 35 -0.52 -7.93 -2.85
C PHE A 35 -1.57 -8.85 -2.23
N GLY A 36 -1.13 -9.95 -1.64
CA GLY A 36 -2.02 -10.91 -0.97
C GLY A 36 -2.87 -11.78 -1.91
N THR A 37 -3.73 -12.59 -1.31
CA THR A 37 -4.62 -13.52 -2.01
C THR A 37 -5.95 -12.84 -2.34
N LYS A 38 -6.64 -13.31 -3.37
CA LYS A 38 -7.99 -12.81 -3.69
C LYS A 38 -8.94 -13.20 -2.55
N GLY A 39 -9.65 -12.23 -1.98
CA GLY A 39 -10.71 -12.49 -1.00
C GLY A 39 -11.96 -13.11 -1.63
N THR A 40 -12.99 -13.35 -0.81
CA THR A 40 -14.31 -13.85 -1.24
C THR A 40 -15.14 -12.82 -2.02
N SER A 41 -14.71 -11.55 -2.05
CA SER A 41 -15.36 -10.52 -2.84
C SER A 41 -15.27 -10.83 -4.35
N SER A 42 -16.34 -10.56 -5.08
CA SER A 42 -16.40 -10.67 -6.54
C SER A 42 -15.38 -9.75 -7.24
N SER A 43 -14.88 -8.71 -6.55
CA SER A 43 -13.86 -7.80 -7.08
C SER A 43 -12.45 -8.37 -6.93
N ASN A 44 -11.73 -8.52 -8.05
CA ASN A 44 -10.29 -8.86 -8.08
C ASN A 44 -9.39 -7.82 -7.38
N GLN A 45 -9.94 -6.66 -7.02
CA GLN A 45 -9.23 -5.53 -6.45
C GLN A 45 -9.17 -5.58 -4.91
N VAL A 46 -9.99 -6.45 -4.28
CA VAL A 46 -9.95 -6.68 -2.83
C VAL A 46 -9.11 -7.91 -2.55
N ARG A 47 -8.05 -7.72 -1.77
CA ARG A 47 -7.07 -8.74 -1.44
C ARG A 47 -6.91 -8.89 0.07
N ALA A 48 -6.40 -10.02 0.51
CA ALA A 48 -6.08 -10.29 1.90
C ALA A 48 -4.62 -10.72 2.06
N ILE A 49 -3.92 -10.13 3.03
CA ILE A 49 -2.64 -10.62 3.52
C ILE A 49 -2.89 -11.22 4.89
N ALA A 50 -2.69 -12.54 5.01
CA ALA A 50 -2.79 -13.23 6.29
C ALA A 50 -1.53 -12.98 7.14
N SER A 51 -1.71 -12.39 8.33
CA SER A 51 -0.63 -12.00 9.24
C SER A 51 -0.91 -12.45 10.66
N ASP A 52 0.14 -12.74 11.42
CA ASP A 52 0.06 -12.98 12.87
C ASP A 52 -0.10 -11.67 13.65
N ALA A 53 0.37 -10.56 13.05
CA ALA A 53 0.28 -9.19 13.55
C ALA A 53 -0.32 -8.27 12.47
N PRO A 54 -1.65 -8.32 12.23
CA PRO A 54 -2.27 -7.60 11.12
C PRO A 54 -2.12 -6.08 11.21
N THR A 55 -2.26 -5.51 12.40
CA THR A 55 -2.12 -4.07 12.64
C THR A 55 -0.71 -3.57 12.36
N ASP A 56 0.30 -4.31 12.83
CA ASP A 56 1.70 -3.93 12.64
C ASP A 56 2.10 -4.06 11.18
N HIS A 57 1.69 -5.13 10.51
CA HIS A 57 1.94 -5.31 9.08
C HIS A 57 1.22 -4.26 8.21
N ALA A 58 -0.02 -3.88 8.55
CA ALA A 58 -0.73 -2.82 7.83
C ALA A 58 -0.06 -1.45 8.02
N THR A 59 0.34 -1.14 9.26
CA THR A 59 1.05 0.09 9.59
C THR A 59 2.41 0.15 8.88
N ARG A 60 3.15 -0.97 8.89
CA ARG A 60 4.43 -1.11 8.18
C ARG A 60 4.25 -0.94 6.68
N PHE A 61 3.25 -1.61 6.11
CA PHE A 61 2.95 -1.50 4.69
C PHE A 61 2.65 -0.04 4.31
N PHE A 62 1.81 0.65 5.08
CA PHE A 62 1.52 2.06 4.86
C PHE A 62 2.76 2.94 4.99
N SER A 63 3.57 2.76 6.04
CA SER A 63 4.79 3.51 6.27
C SER A 63 5.76 3.41 5.08
N VAL A 64 5.97 2.21 4.55
CA VAL A 64 6.82 2.02 3.36
C VAL A 64 6.14 2.58 2.10
N ALA A 65 4.84 2.32 1.90
CA ALA A 65 4.11 2.79 0.71
C ALA A 65 4.07 4.32 0.63
N SER A 66 3.95 5.00 1.77
CA SER A 66 3.79 6.45 1.89
C SER A 66 5.09 7.24 1.83
N ASP A 67 6.25 6.59 1.85
CA ASP A 67 7.56 7.26 1.82
C ASP A 67 7.71 8.18 0.59
N GLY A 68 7.99 9.47 0.81
CA GLY A 68 8.03 10.51 -0.22
C GLY A 68 6.66 11.05 -0.65
N GLY A 69 5.56 10.66 0.00
CA GLY A 69 4.24 11.28 -0.12
C GLY A 69 3.98 12.30 1.00
N GLU A 70 3.07 13.24 0.76
CA GLU A 70 2.56 14.15 1.80
C GLU A 70 1.53 13.40 2.66
N THR A 71 1.88 13.15 3.92
CA THR A 71 1.04 12.40 4.86
C THR A 71 0.15 13.32 5.68
N GLY A 72 -1.11 12.90 5.88
CA GLY A 72 -2.04 13.53 6.81
C GLY A 72 -2.95 12.51 7.47
N SER A 73 -3.60 12.91 8.57
CA SER A 73 -4.58 12.10 9.28
C SER A 73 -5.99 12.65 9.12
N ALA A 74 -6.98 11.77 9.02
CA ALA A 74 -8.40 12.10 9.02
C ALA A 74 -9.14 11.29 10.09
N ARG A 75 -10.39 11.67 10.38
CA ARG A 75 -11.25 11.01 11.37
C ARG A 75 -10.57 10.81 12.72
N ASN A 76 -9.99 11.88 13.28
CA ASN A 76 -9.31 11.89 14.57
C ASN A 76 -8.14 10.89 14.66
N GLY A 77 -7.41 10.65 13.56
CA GLY A 77 -6.24 9.76 13.53
C GLY A 77 -6.54 8.33 13.09
N SER A 78 -7.82 7.94 12.99
CA SER A 78 -8.23 6.58 12.59
C SER A 78 -7.95 6.25 11.11
N VAL A 79 -7.71 7.28 10.30
CA VAL A 79 -7.36 7.14 8.88
C VAL A 79 -6.09 7.93 8.59
N LEU A 80 -5.08 7.28 8.04
CA LEU A 80 -3.88 7.92 7.53
C LEU A 80 -3.94 7.96 6.00
N ILE A 81 -3.54 9.08 5.40
CA ILE A 81 -3.57 9.27 3.96
C ILE A 81 -2.23 9.85 3.53
N ALA A 82 -1.62 9.29 2.50
CA ALA A 82 -0.45 9.84 1.84
C ALA A 82 -0.81 10.23 0.40
N ARG A 83 -0.49 11.46 -0.01
CA ARG A 83 -0.72 11.95 -1.38
C ARG A 83 0.61 12.22 -2.07
N PHE A 84 0.77 11.70 -3.27
CA PHE A 84 1.95 11.92 -4.11
C PHE A 84 1.68 13.01 -5.15
N LYS A 85 2.72 13.71 -5.61
CA LYS A 85 2.58 14.79 -6.61
C LYS A 85 1.99 14.31 -7.94
N ASN A 86 2.16 13.02 -8.25
CA ASN A 86 1.58 12.41 -9.44
C ASN A 86 0.08 12.10 -9.30
N GLY A 87 -0.57 12.43 -8.18
CA GLY A 87 -1.98 12.14 -7.91
C GLY A 87 -2.24 10.76 -7.31
N ALA A 88 -1.21 9.95 -7.06
CA ALA A 88 -1.38 8.70 -6.34
C ALA A 88 -1.70 8.95 -4.86
N THR A 89 -2.56 8.12 -4.29
CA THR A 89 -3.02 8.21 -2.90
C THR A 89 -2.92 6.84 -2.24
N ILE A 90 -2.33 6.80 -1.05
CA ILE A 90 -2.30 5.63 -0.18
C ILE A 90 -3.16 5.95 1.04
N THR A 91 -4.07 5.06 1.42
CA THR A 91 -4.91 5.24 2.61
C THR A 91 -4.75 4.05 3.53
N HIS A 92 -4.46 4.29 4.79
CA HIS A 92 -4.49 3.29 5.86
C HIS A 92 -5.67 3.56 6.78
N ARG A 93 -6.42 2.50 7.10
CA ARG A 93 -7.51 2.53 8.07
C ARG A 93 -7.19 1.48 9.12
N ALA A 94 -7.06 1.91 10.38
CA ALA A 94 -6.76 1.01 11.49
C ALA A 94 -7.84 -0.06 11.71
N THR A 95 -9.09 0.27 11.35
CA THR A 95 -10.23 -0.64 11.44
C THR A 95 -11.11 -0.46 10.22
N SER A 96 -11.37 -1.54 9.48
CA SER A 96 -12.39 -1.56 8.43
C SER A 96 -13.79 -1.66 9.06
N GLY A 97 -14.75 -0.94 8.48
CA GLY A 97 -16.15 -1.01 8.93
C GLY A 97 -16.86 -2.32 8.57
N SER A 98 -16.26 -3.21 7.77
CA SER A 98 -16.88 -4.46 7.32
C SER A 98 -16.47 -5.68 8.13
N ASP A 99 -15.18 -5.80 8.47
CA ASP A 99 -14.60 -7.00 9.08
C ASP A 99 -13.70 -6.70 10.29
N GLY A 100 -13.59 -5.43 10.70
CA GLY A 100 -12.73 -5.00 11.80
C GLY A 100 -11.23 -5.09 11.51
N SER A 101 -10.82 -5.53 10.32
CA SER A 101 -9.41 -5.70 9.97
C SER A 101 -8.74 -4.38 9.58
N PRO A 102 -7.44 -4.21 9.81
CA PRO A 102 -6.68 -3.10 9.25
C PRO A 102 -6.64 -3.16 7.72
N VAL A 103 -6.76 -2.01 7.06
CA VAL A 103 -6.83 -1.93 5.59
C VAL A 103 -5.83 -0.93 5.06
N VAL A 104 -5.14 -1.31 3.98
CA VAL A 104 -4.40 -0.37 3.13
C VAL A 104 -5.01 -0.34 1.74
N GLU A 105 -5.25 0.87 1.23
CA GLU A 105 -5.80 1.14 -0.09
C GLU A 105 -4.78 1.92 -0.90
N ILE A 106 -4.51 1.46 -2.13
CA ILE A 106 -3.58 2.07 -3.07
C ILE A 106 -4.39 2.51 -4.28
N ARG A 107 -4.34 3.81 -4.58
CA ARG A 107 -4.96 4.39 -5.78
C ARG A 107 -3.93 5.19 -6.55
N MET A 108 -3.77 4.87 -7.83
CA MET A 108 -2.90 5.59 -8.76
C MET A 108 -3.77 6.13 -9.93
N PRO A 109 -3.39 7.26 -10.55
CA PRO A 109 -4.16 7.83 -11.66
C PRO A 109 -4.24 6.89 -12.88
N SER A 110 -3.19 6.10 -13.08
CA SER A 110 -3.07 5.06 -14.09
C SER A 110 -2.34 3.85 -13.50
N SER A 111 -2.46 2.70 -14.16
CA SER A 111 -1.65 1.54 -13.80
C SER A 111 -0.18 1.86 -14.04
N GLN A 112 0.66 1.55 -13.06
CA GLN A 112 2.11 1.52 -13.30
C GLN A 112 2.47 0.14 -13.85
N THR A 113 3.51 0.04 -14.67
CA THR A 113 3.86 -1.12 -15.53
C THR A 113 3.68 -2.51 -14.90
N ARG A 114 3.80 -2.64 -13.57
CA ARG A 114 3.63 -3.90 -12.84
C ARG A 114 2.66 -3.84 -11.66
N PHE A 115 1.93 -2.75 -11.46
CA PHE A 115 0.99 -2.59 -10.34
C PHE A 115 -0.36 -2.02 -10.82
N PRO A 116 -1.49 -2.60 -10.36
CA PRO A 116 -2.82 -2.14 -10.77
C PRO A 116 -3.09 -0.72 -10.27
N ALA A 117 -3.84 0.06 -11.04
CA ALA A 117 -4.22 1.44 -10.67
C ALA A 117 -4.98 1.51 -9.35
N TYR A 118 -5.64 0.42 -8.97
CA TYR A 118 -6.39 0.32 -7.72
C TYR A 118 -6.22 -1.06 -7.10
N GLN A 119 -5.93 -1.09 -5.81
CA GLN A 119 -6.06 -2.29 -4.98
C GLN A 119 -6.33 -1.92 -3.53
N LYS A 120 -7.18 -2.73 -2.89
CA LYS A 120 -7.53 -2.64 -1.47
C LYS A 120 -7.10 -3.93 -0.78
N ILE A 121 -6.32 -3.80 0.27
CA ILE A 121 -5.64 -4.90 0.93
C ILE A 121 -6.10 -4.94 2.38
N HIS A 122 -6.77 -6.02 2.76
CA HIS A 122 -7.15 -6.33 4.12
C HIS A 122 -6.02 -7.12 4.78
N PHE A 123 -5.60 -6.69 5.96
CA PHE A 123 -4.65 -7.45 6.77
C PHE A 123 -5.46 -8.27 7.75
N THR A 124 -5.61 -9.56 7.47
CA THR A 124 -6.43 -10.46 8.28
C THR A 124 -5.55 -11.27 9.22
N ARG A 125 -6.11 -11.67 10.36
CA ARG A 125 -5.41 -12.61 11.23
C ARG A 125 -5.26 -13.95 10.50
N ARG A 126 -4.07 -14.55 10.56
CA ARG A 126 -3.86 -15.88 10.00
C ARG A 126 -4.74 -16.87 10.77
N SER A 127 -5.71 -17.47 10.08
CA SER A 127 -6.46 -18.61 10.60
C SER A 127 -5.51 -19.80 10.61
N THR A 128 -5.10 -20.23 11.79
CA THR A 128 -4.40 -21.50 12.02
C THR A 128 -5.31 -22.68 11.78
#